data_AF-R6BZU2-F1
#
_entry.id   AF-R6BZU2-F1
#
_cell.length_a   1.000
_cell.length_b   1.000
_cell.length_c   1.000
_cell.angle_alpha   90.00
_cell.angle_beta   90.00
_cell.angle_gamma   90.00
#
_symmetry.space_group_name_H-M   'P 1'
#
loop_
_entity.id
_entity.type
_entity.pdbx_description
1 polymer ?
#
loop_
_entity_poly.entity_id
_entity_poly.type
_entity_poly.pdbx_seq_one_letter_code
_entity_poly.pdbx_strand_id
1 'polypeptide(L)'
;MLEKKETMPTNEAMAINQNYMATERTELSKVRTSLALNNSRLAAERTHLSYLRTIVTLLGSAATLYQALPLLGVSKVFTAGLTAFLLLAAAFFIYKDATTYPRLKKELAEIEQRISFLADETEGKMYHWEED
;
A
#
# COMPACT_ATOMS: atom_id res chain seq x y z
N MET A 1 -15.86 28.86 57.88
CA MET A 1 -15.20 27.57 57.62
C MET A 1 -15.04 27.47 56.12
N LEU A 2 -13.85 27.76 55.59
CA LEU A 2 -13.58 27.64 54.16
C LEU A 2 -12.97 26.26 53.94
N GLU A 3 -13.77 25.41 53.30
CA GLU A 3 -13.44 24.06 52.89
C GLU A 3 -12.15 24.10 52.05
N LYS A 4 -11.08 23.55 52.63
CA LYS A 4 -9.76 23.45 52.01
C LYS A 4 -9.90 22.52 50.82
N LYS A 5 -10.16 23.08 49.64
CA LYS A 5 -10.13 22.38 48.36
C LYS A 5 -8.75 21.73 48.26
N GLU A 6 -8.67 20.41 48.45
CA GLU A 6 -7.42 19.66 48.34
C GLU A 6 -6.83 19.93 46.95
N THR A 7 -5.80 20.77 46.92
CA THR A 7 -5.00 20.98 45.73
C THR A 7 -4.15 19.72 45.56
N MET A 8 -4.51 18.87 44.58
CA MET A 8 -3.66 17.75 44.16
C MET A 8 -2.21 18.24 44.02
N PRO A 9 -1.23 17.49 44.54
CA PRO A 9 0.17 17.88 44.45
C PRO A 9 0.54 18.09 42.98
N THR A 10 1.26 19.17 42.68
CA THR A 10 1.61 19.59 41.30
C THR A 10 2.20 18.46 40.45
N ASN A 11 2.90 17.52 41.10
CA ASN A 11 3.49 16.35 40.45
C ASN A 11 2.45 15.37 39.90
N GLU A 12 1.33 15.14 40.61
CA GLU A 12 0.25 14.26 40.14
C GLU A 12 -0.53 14.90 39.00
N ALA A 13 -0.81 16.21 39.10
CA ALA A 13 -1.47 16.94 38.01
C ALA A 13 -0.60 16.97 36.73
N MET A 14 0.72 17.09 36.87
CA MET A 14 1.65 16.97 35.75
C MET A 14 1.71 15.55 35.19
N ALA A 15 1.68 14.52 36.03
CA ALA A 15 1.67 13.12 35.60
C ALA A 15 0.39 12.77 34.80
N ILE A 16 -0.78 13.21 35.27
CA ILE A 16 -2.05 13.01 34.58
C ILE A 16 -2.05 13.71 33.21
N ASN A 17 -1.55 14.95 33.15
CA ASN A 17 -1.44 15.70 31.90
C ASN A 17 -0.47 15.03 30.91
N GLN A 18 0.67 14.56 31.39
CA GLN A 18 1.64 13.81 30.57
C GLN A 18 1.03 12.51 30.02
N ASN A 19 0.28 11.77 30.82
CA ASN A 19 -0.42 10.56 30.39
C ASN A 19 -1.49 10.88 29.34
N TYR A 20 -2.30 11.91 29.56
CA TYR A 20 -3.29 12.37 28.58
C TYR A 20 -2.65 12.74 27.23
N MET A 21 -1.56 13.51 27.26
CA MET A 21 -0.79 13.86 26.05
C MET A 21 -0.14 12.64 25.40
N ALA A 22 0.27 11.64 26.18
CA ALA A 22 0.83 10.38 25.65
C ALA A 22 -0.26 9.55 24.95
N THR A 23 -1.48 9.51 25.50
CA THR A 23 -2.63 8.85 24.88
C THR A 23 -3.01 9.52 23.56
N GLU A 24 -3.16 10.86 23.53
CA GLU A 24 -3.47 11.59 22.29
C GLU A 24 -2.41 11.36 21.20
N ARG A 25 -1.11 11.35 21.57
CA ARG A 25 -0.01 11.05 20.62
C ARG A 25 -0.12 9.63 20.06
N THR A 26 -0.54 8.68 20.88
CA THR A 26 -0.71 7.27 20.49
C THR A 26 -1.86 7.14 19.51
N GLU A 27 -3.01 7.75 19.80
CA GLU A 27 -4.17 7.74 18.88
C GLU A 27 -3.85 8.40 17.54
N LEU A 28 -3.19 9.56 17.55
CA LEU A 28 -2.75 10.23 16.33
C LEU A 28 -1.76 9.35 15.52
N SER A 29 -0.92 8.59 16.20
CA SER A 29 0.01 7.65 15.56
C SER A 29 -0.72 6.46 14.93
N LYS A 30 -1.80 5.96 15.55
CA LYS A 30 -2.68 4.94 14.96
C LYS A 30 -3.32 5.45 13.67
N VAL A 31 -3.89 6.65 13.69
CA VAL A 31 -4.51 7.27 12.49
C VAL A 31 -3.51 7.43 11.35
N ARG A 32 -2.28 7.87 11.65
CA ARG A 32 -1.20 7.99 10.63
C ARG A 32 -0.83 6.65 10.04
N THR A 33 -0.74 5.61 10.87
CA THR A 33 -0.43 4.24 10.41
C THR A 33 -1.53 3.72 9.48
N SER A 34 -2.80 3.86 9.85
CA SER A 34 -3.94 3.45 9.02
C SER A 34 -3.96 4.20 7.67
N LEU A 35 -3.66 5.50 7.68
CA LEU A 35 -3.58 6.28 6.45
C LEU A 35 -2.39 5.85 5.57
N ALA A 36 -1.23 5.55 6.16
CA ALA A 36 -0.06 5.05 5.44
C ALA A 36 -0.32 3.68 4.78
N LEU A 37 -1.05 2.79 5.47
CA LEU A 37 -1.49 1.51 4.92
C LEU A 37 -2.43 1.68 3.72
N ASN A 38 -3.44 2.55 3.85
CA ASN A 38 -4.34 2.86 2.74
C ASN A 38 -3.61 3.45 1.53
N ASN A 39 -2.65 4.35 1.76
CA ASN A 39 -1.82 4.89 0.69
C ASN A 39 -0.97 3.80 0.00
N SER A 40 -0.47 2.83 0.77
CA SER A 40 0.29 1.69 0.23
C SER A 40 -0.59 0.78 -0.64
N ARG A 41 -1.84 0.53 -0.23
CA ARG A 41 -2.83 -0.21 -1.04
C ARG A 41 -3.11 0.50 -2.35
N LEU A 42 -3.38 1.80 -2.29
CA LEU A 42 -3.68 2.62 -3.46
C LEU A 42 -2.48 2.70 -4.42
N ALA A 43 -1.26 2.78 -3.88
CA ALA A 43 -0.03 2.75 -4.67
C ALA A 43 0.12 1.40 -5.41
N ALA A 44 -0.13 0.27 -4.73
CA ALA A 44 -0.10 -1.04 -5.35
C ALA A 44 -1.11 -1.15 -6.51
N GLU A 45 -2.35 -0.68 -6.33
CA GLU A 45 -3.36 -0.66 -7.39
C GLU A 45 -2.96 0.21 -8.58
N ARG A 46 -2.35 1.39 -8.33
CA ARG A 46 -1.83 2.25 -9.40
C ARG A 46 -0.73 1.59 -10.21
N THR A 47 0.17 0.85 -9.57
CA THR A 47 1.23 0.12 -10.30
C THR A 47 0.65 -0.95 -11.21
N HIS A 48 -0.36 -1.70 -10.74
CA HIS A 48 -1.05 -2.71 -11.54
C HIS A 48 -1.75 -2.09 -12.77
N LEU A 49 -2.47 -0.97 -12.60
CA LEU A 49 -3.07 -0.26 -13.74
C LEU A 49 -2.01 0.31 -14.71
N SER A 50 -0.86 0.73 -14.20
CA SER A 50 0.27 1.16 -15.04
C SER A 50 0.83 0.01 -15.87
N TYR A 51 1.00 -1.18 -15.28
CA TYR A 51 1.44 -2.38 -16.01
C TYR A 51 0.45 -2.80 -17.09
N LEU A 52 -0.85 -2.83 -16.75
CA LEU A 52 -1.91 -3.15 -17.72
C LEU A 52 -1.90 -2.16 -18.89
N ARG A 53 -1.71 -0.86 -18.62
CA ARG A 53 -1.54 0.15 -19.67
C ARG A 53 -0.34 -0.16 -20.56
N THR A 54 0.82 -0.47 -19.99
CA THR A 54 2.02 -0.83 -20.76
C THR A 54 1.74 -2.02 -21.69
N ILE A 55 1.07 -3.06 -21.18
CA ILE A 55 0.68 -4.24 -21.98
C ILE A 55 -0.24 -3.84 -23.15
N VAL A 56 -1.27 -3.02 -22.89
CA VAL A 56 -2.19 -2.54 -23.94
C VAL A 56 -1.47 -1.69 -24.98
N THR A 57 -0.58 -0.78 -24.56
CA THR A 57 0.21 0.04 -25.49
C THR A 57 1.16 -0.81 -26.33
N LEU A 58 1.77 -1.84 -25.74
CA LEU A 58 2.67 -2.74 -26.43
C LEU A 58 1.91 -3.57 -27.47
N LEU A 59 0.74 -4.09 -27.10
CA LEU A 59 -0.15 -4.83 -28.00
C LEU A 59 -0.65 -3.94 -29.15
N GLY A 60 -1.04 -2.71 -28.84
CA GLY A 60 -1.43 -1.71 -29.83
C GLY A 60 -0.29 -1.40 -30.81
N SER A 61 0.93 -1.22 -30.30
CA SER A 61 2.12 -1.00 -31.14
C SER A 61 2.46 -2.20 -32.02
N ALA A 62 2.25 -3.43 -31.53
CA ALA A 62 2.43 -4.65 -32.32
C ALA A 62 1.41 -4.72 -33.46
N ALA A 63 0.14 -4.39 -33.18
CA ALA A 63 -0.93 -4.37 -34.17
C ALA A 63 -0.71 -3.29 -35.25
N THR A 64 -0.30 -2.07 -34.85
CA THR A 64 -0.01 -1.00 -35.81
C THR A 64 1.20 -1.32 -36.66
N LEU A 65 2.27 -1.92 -36.10
CA LEU A 65 3.42 -2.36 -36.90
C LEU A 65 3.05 -3.47 -37.89
N TYR A 66 2.19 -4.42 -37.48
CA TYR A 66 1.74 -5.48 -38.38
C TYR A 66 1.02 -4.92 -39.62
N GLN A 67 0.22 -3.87 -39.44
CA GLN A 67 -0.53 -3.27 -40.54
C GLN A 67 0.29 -2.24 -41.34
N ALA A 68 1.18 -1.47 -40.71
CA ALA A 68 1.90 -0.37 -41.34
C ALA A 68 3.17 -0.79 -42.11
N LEU A 69 3.95 -1.76 -41.60
CA LEU A 69 5.20 -2.18 -42.27
C LEU A 69 5.00 -2.82 -43.67
N PRO A 70 3.97 -3.66 -43.91
CA PRO A 70 3.74 -4.24 -45.24
C PRO A 70 3.35 -3.18 -46.28
N LEU A 71 2.70 -2.10 -45.85
CA LEU A 71 2.34 -0.94 -46.68
C LEU A 71 3.55 -0.11 -47.07
N LEU A 72 4.62 -0.15 -46.27
CA LEU A 72 5.86 0.60 -46.50
C LEU A 72 6.90 -0.16 -47.35
N GLY A 73 6.58 -1.37 -47.83
CA GLY A 73 7.46 -2.19 -48.67
C GLY A 73 8.50 -3.03 -47.92
N VAL A 74 8.36 -3.16 -46.59
CA VAL A 74 9.23 -4.01 -45.77
C VAL A 74 8.87 -5.50 -45.95
N SER A 75 9.87 -6.38 -45.84
CA SER A 75 9.67 -7.83 -45.98
C SER A 75 8.62 -8.34 -44.97
N LYS A 76 7.63 -9.10 -45.47
CA LYS A 76 6.56 -9.69 -44.63
C LYS A 76 7.14 -10.58 -43.51
N VAL A 77 8.29 -11.21 -43.76
CA VAL A 77 9.00 -12.06 -42.81
C VAL A 77 9.57 -11.25 -41.65
N PHE A 78 10.15 -10.09 -41.93
CA PHE A 78 10.68 -9.19 -40.90
C PHE A 78 9.57 -8.62 -40.02
N THR A 79 8.48 -8.17 -40.64
CA THR A 79 7.29 -7.69 -39.92
C THR A 79 6.70 -8.77 -39.03
N ALA A 80 6.51 -9.99 -39.56
CA ALA A 80 6.01 -11.11 -38.79
C ALA A 80 6.93 -11.46 -37.60
N GLY A 81 8.25 -11.49 -37.81
CA GLY A 81 9.23 -11.74 -36.75
C GLY A 81 9.18 -10.69 -35.64
N LEU A 82 9.12 -9.40 -36.01
CA LEU A 82 9.05 -8.30 -35.04
C LEU A 82 7.73 -8.31 -34.27
N THR A 83 6.61 -8.58 -34.93
CA THR A 83 5.30 -8.71 -34.26
C THR A 83 5.23 -9.92 -33.32
N ALA A 84 5.83 -11.05 -33.70
CA ALA A 84 5.94 -12.23 -32.83
C ALA A 84 6.82 -11.95 -31.60
N PHE A 85 7.92 -11.22 -31.78
CA PHE A 85 8.78 -10.78 -30.68
C PHE A 85 8.04 -9.83 -29.72
N LEU A 86 7.27 -8.87 -30.24
CA LEU A 86 6.45 -7.97 -29.42
C LEU A 86 5.34 -8.73 -28.66
N LEU A 87 4.72 -9.73 -29.28
CA LEU A 87 3.75 -10.59 -28.58
C LEU A 87 4.40 -11.44 -27.50
N LEU A 88 5.60 -11.97 -27.73
CA LEU A 88 6.38 -12.67 -26.71
C LEU A 88 6.75 -11.74 -25.55
N ALA A 89 7.18 -10.52 -25.84
CA ALA A 89 7.47 -9.51 -24.82
C ALA A 89 6.21 -9.12 -24.02
N ALA A 90 5.06 -8.99 -24.69
CA ALA A 90 3.77 -8.75 -24.05
C ALA A 90 3.37 -9.92 -23.13
N ALA A 91 3.49 -11.15 -23.62
CA ALA A 91 3.21 -12.36 -22.84
C ALA A 91 4.15 -12.51 -21.64
N PHE A 92 5.44 -12.21 -21.80
CA PHE A 92 6.41 -12.19 -20.71
C PHE A 92 6.07 -11.13 -19.66
N PHE A 93 5.66 -9.93 -20.08
CA PHE A 93 5.23 -8.87 -19.16
C PHE A 93 3.96 -9.25 -18.40
N ILE A 94 2.97 -9.86 -19.07
CA ILE A 94 1.76 -10.40 -18.44
C ILE A 94 2.12 -11.46 -17.42
N TYR A 95 3.02 -12.39 -17.76
CA TYR A 95 3.47 -13.45 -16.86
C TYR A 95 4.19 -12.87 -15.63
N LYS A 96 5.07 -11.89 -15.81
CA LYS A 96 5.77 -11.22 -14.70
C LYS A 96 4.82 -10.40 -13.83
N ASP A 97 3.85 -9.71 -14.43
CA ASP A 97 2.86 -8.90 -13.71
C ASP A 97 1.92 -9.78 -12.88
N ALA A 98 1.39 -10.86 -13.49
CA ALA A 98 0.52 -11.83 -12.82
C ALA A 98 1.21 -12.60 -11.68
N THR A 99 2.53 -12.79 -11.74
CA THR A 99 3.30 -13.45 -10.67
C THR A 99 3.71 -12.50 -9.55
N THR A 100 3.88 -11.20 -9.84
CA THR A 100 4.32 -10.20 -8.86
C THR A 100 3.15 -9.66 -8.03
N TYR A 101 1.98 -9.46 -8.65
CA TYR A 101 0.78 -8.93 -8.00
C TYR A 101 0.25 -9.73 -6.78
N PRO A 102 0.16 -11.08 -6.81
CA PRO A 102 -0.35 -11.84 -5.66
C PRO A 102 0.61 -11.80 -4.46
N ARG A 103 1.90 -11.58 -4.70
CA ARG A 103 2.90 -11.49 -3.62
C ARG A 103 2.76 -10.17 -2.86
N LEU A 104 2.64 -9.05 -3.58
CA LEU A 104 2.45 -7.72 -2.98
C LEU A 104 1.15 -7.65 -2.15
N LYS A 105 0.06 -8.23 -2.67
CA LYS A 105 -1.23 -8.22 -1.96
C LYS A 105 -1.18 -9.06 -0.67
N LYS A 106 -0.46 -10.19 -0.69
CA LYS A 106 -0.27 -11.05 0.50
C LYS A 106 0.59 -10.36 1.56
N GLU A 107 1.71 -9.75 1.17
CA GLU A 107 2.57 -9.01 2.10
C GLU A 107 1.83 -7.84 2.75
N LEU A 108 1.02 -7.08 1.97
CA LEU A 108 0.21 -6.01 2.53
C LEU A 108 -0.86 -6.52 3.52
N ALA A 109 -1.53 -7.63 3.20
CA ALA A 109 -2.53 -8.22 4.08
C ALA A 109 -1.91 -8.77 5.38
N GLU A 110 -0.71 -9.35 5.30
CA GLU A 110 0.01 -9.84 6.48
C GLU A 110 0.48 -8.68 7.38
N ILE A 111 0.98 -7.60 6.79
CA ILE A 111 1.38 -6.40 7.53
C ILE A 111 0.17 -5.77 8.22
N GLU A 112 -0.97 -5.67 7.54
CA GLU A 112 -2.22 -5.16 8.11
C GLU A 112 -2.68 -6.02 9.29
N GLN A 113 -2.67 -7.35 9.16
CA GLN A 113 -3.01 -8.27 10.26
C GLN A 113 -2.06 -8.17 11.45
N ARG A 114 -0.75 -8.07 11.20
CA ARG A 114 0.24 -7.89 12.27
C ARG A 114 0.03 -6.57 13.01
N ILE A 115 -0.26 -5.50 12.29
CA ILE A 115 -0.52 -4.18 12.90
C ILE A 115 -1.81 -4.22 13.72
N SER A 116 -2.89 -4.84 13.22
CA SER A 116 -4.13 -4.97 13.99
C SER A 116 -3.98 -5.84 15.23
N PHE A 117 -3.22 -6.94 15.12
CA PHE A 117 -2.93 -7.82 16.26
C PHE A 117 -2.13 -7.09 17.34
N LEU A 118 -1.09 -6.36 16.94
CA LEU A 118 -0.28 -5.56 17.87
C LEU A 118 -1.09 -4.40 18.47
N ALA A 119 -2.02 -3.81 17.72
CA ALA A 119 -2.90 -2.77 18.22
C ALA A 119 -3.82 -3.30 19.33
N ASP A 120 -4.42 -4.48 19.11
CA ASP A 120 -5.30 -5.16 20.08
C ASP A 120 -4.53 -5.62 21.34
N GLU A 121 -3.33 -6.20 21.16
CA GLU A 121 -2.46 -6.57 22.29
C GLU A 121 -2.02 -5.35 23.11
N THR A 122 -1.75 -4.22 22.44
CA THR A 122 -1.35 -2.98 23.11
C THR A 122 -2.52 -2.35 23.84
N GLU A 123 -3.72 -2.32 23.24
CA GLU A 123 -4.94 -1.85 23.89
C GLU A 123 -5.27 -2.69 25.12
N GLY A 124 -5.27 -4.02 25.00
CA GLY A 124 -5.53 -4.93 26.13
C GLY A 124 -4.54 -4.76 27.27
N LYS A 125 -3.25 -4.49 26.98
CA LYS A 125 -2.28 -4.17 28.01
C LYS A 125 -2.59 -2.82 28.66
N MET A 126 -2.85 -1.77 27.87
CA MET A 126 -3.13 -0.41 28.41
C MET A 126 -4.34 -0.40 29.35
N TYR A 127 -5.44 -1.08 29.02
CA TYR A 127 -6.60 -1.19 29.90
C TYR A 127 -6.30 -1.90 31.22
N HIS A 128 -5.41 -2.90 31.21
CA HIS A 128 -5.01 -3.60 32.44
C HIS A 128 -4.23 -2.69 33.41
N TRP A 129 -3.49 -1.70 32.92
CA TRP A 129 -2.79 -0.72 33.77
C TRP A 129 -3.68 0.42 34.29
N GLU A 130 -4.90 0.56 33.76
CA GLU A 130 -5.87 1.59 34.18
C GLU A 130 -6.81 1.10 35.30
N GLU A 131 -6.91 -0.23 35.51
CA GLU A 131 -7.75 -0.86 36.54
C GLU A 131 -7.02 -1.15 37.87
N ASP A 132 -5.69 -1.10 37.89
CA ASP A 132 -4.82 -1.27 39.07
C ASP A 132 -4.46 0.06 39.76
#